data_AF-W6L607-F1
#
_entry.id   AF-W6L607-F1
#
_cell.length_a   1.000
_cell.length_b   1.000
_cell.length_c   1.000
_cell.angle_alpha   90.00
_cell.angle_beta   90.00
_cell.angle_gamma   90.00
#
_symmetry.space_group_name_H-M   'P 1'
#
loop_
_entity.id
_entity.type
_entity.pdbx_description
1 polymer ?
#
loop_
_entity_poly.entity_id
_entity_poly.type
_entity_poly.pdbx_seq_one_letter_code
_entity_poly.pdbx_strand_id
1 'polypeptide(L)'
;MNLALCLANLRDVVDGAFFAFNGVLGEDLLHTQRPSEMHRGGGDEDEGAVAVDAVSFDALNVRIGRLLAPLFLPNWLYEVPKPLRDLSKNRIAVSQTVKNLHASEEKEAPRRLRYSSSEDVIESLCLDPAMKFFTGMQLPQERITGHRAPTTWSSVLLEAIRSLDGTFTCEGVFLAPPSSSSSSMSCAPFAMASRSCLWALRGYDARREGLRELQDLMASRLPDGAFPLTTLLVSPSEKNDNTWYARTDHEVSLYGHAPIIPRSIAEALRKVEDQVRVGAFIHHFERYGVEKATIEEAMMKLWDTVATYDASLIYS
;
A
#
# COMPACT_ATOMS: atom_id res chain seq x y z
N MET A 1 -2.82 -26.91 -0.47
CA MET A 1 -2.47 -27.52 0.83
C MET A 1 -1.30 -26.82 1.52
N ASN A 2 -0.11 -26.73 0.89
CA ASN A 2 1.06 -26.06 1.50
C ASN A 2 0.77 -24.64 2.03
N LEU A 3 0.07 -23.81 1.25
CA LEU A 3 -0.32 -22.47 1.68
C LEU A 3 -1.17 -22.51 2.95
N ALA A 4 -2.17 -23.40 3.03
CA ALA A 4 -3.06 -23.48 4.19
C ALA A 4 -2.30 -23.87 5.46
N LEU A 5 -1.43 -24.89 5.38
CA LEU A 5 -0.59 -25.30 6.51
C LEU A 5 0.39 -24.20 6.93
N CYS A 6 1.03 -23.54 5.96
CA CYS A 6 1.99 -22.47 6.24
C CYS A 6 1.33 -21.24 6.85
N LEU A 7 0.23 -20.75 6.28
CA LEU A 7 -0.46 -19.56 6.79
C LEU A 7 -1.10 -19.80 8.15
N ALA A 8 -1.67 -21.00 8.38
CA ALA A 8 -2.22 -21.35 9.69
C ALA A 8 -1.12 -21.34 10.77
N ASN A 9 0.07 -21.85 10.45
CA ASN A 9 1.21 -21.80 11.36
C ASN A 9 1.72 -20.35 11.54
N LEU A 10 1.88 -19.59 10.45
CA LEU A 10 2.32 -18.19 10.51
C LEU A 10 1.41 -17.35 11.40
N ARG A 11 0.08 -17.51 11.30
CA ARG A 11 -0.89 -16.83 12.17
C ARG A 11 -0.55 -17.00 13.66
N ASP A 12 -0.14 -18.20 14.06
CA ASP A 12 0.11 -18.55 15.45
C ASP A 12 1.50 -18.10 15.93
N VAL A 13 2.52 -18.08 15.05
CA VAL A 13 3.93 -17.89 15.46
C VAL A 13 4.54 -16.51 15.17
N VAL A 14 3.97 -15.72 14.26
CA VAL A 14 4.53 -14.41 13.90
C VAL A 14 3.73 -13.26 14.50
N ASP A 15 4.38 -12.12 14.71
CA ASP A 15 3.73 -10.89 15.15
C ASP A 15 3.07 -10.14 13.98
N GLY A 16 3.60 -10.30 12.77
CA GLY A 16 3.06 -9.74 11.54
C GLY A 16 3.71 -10.36 10.30
N ALA A 17 2.98 -10.39 9.18
CA ALA A 17 3.44 -10.98 7.93
C ALA A 17 3.03 -10.12 6.72
N PHE A 18 4.04 -9.71 5.94
CA PHE A 18 3.85 -8.99 4.68
C PHE A 18 3.56 -9.96 3.53
N PHE A 19 2.48 -9.72 2.80
CA PHE A 19 2.10 -10.49 1.60
C PHE A 19 2.41 -9.70 0.33
N ALA A 20 3.20 -10.34 -0.54
CA ALA A 20 3.39 -9.96 -1.93
C ALA A 20 2.65 -10.94 -2.84
N PHE A 21 1.82 -10.41 -3.74
CA PHE A 21 1.03 -11.22 -4.66
C PHE A 21 1.69 -11.20 -6.03
N ASN A 22 2.34 -12.31 -6.42
CA ASN A 22 3.05 -12.40 -7.70
C ASN A 22 2.17 -12.06 -8.92
N GLY A 23 0.88 -12.43 -8.89
CA GLY A 23 -0.07 -12.07 -9.95
C GLY A 23 -0.24 -10.57 -10.09
N VAL A 24 -0.50 -9.88 -8.98
CA VAL A 24 -0.67 -8.41 -8.94
C VAL A 24 0.61 -7.69 -9.34
N LEU A 25 1.75 -8.09 -8.77
CA LEU A 25 3.04 -7.49 -9.11
C LEU A 25 3.42 -7.75 -10.56
N GLY A 26 3.03 -8.91 -11.11
CA GLY A 26 3.22 -9.24 -12.51
C GLY A 26 2.40 -8.34 -13.43
N GLU A 27 1.10 -8.18 -13.15
CA GLU A 27 0.22 -7.28 -13.90
C GLU A 27 0.72 -5.83 -13.87
N ASP A 28 1.11 -5.32 -12.69
CA ASP A 28 1.71 -3.99 -12.54
C ASP A 28 2.97 -3.82 -13.41
N LEU A 29 3.84 -4.84 -13.44
CA LEU A 29 5.06 -4.84 -14.25
C LEU A 29 4.76 -4.92 -15.74
N LEU A 30 3.74 -5.67 -16.17
CA LEU A 30 3.32 -5.71 -17.57
C LEU A 30 2.71 -4.37 -18.02
N HIS A 31 1.89 -3.75 -17.18
CA HIS A 31 1.29 -2.45 -17.46
C HIS A 31 2.34 -1.33 -17.57
N THR A 32 3.40 -1.39 -16.79
CA THR A 32 4.51 -0.43 -16.87
C THR A 32 5.47 -0.70 -18.04
N GLN A 33 5.57 -1.95 -18.50
CA GLN A 33 6.40 -2.34 -19.65
C GLN A 33 5.73 -2.15 -21.01
N ARG A 34 4.39 -2.08 -21.07
CA ARG A 34 3.66 -1.75 -22.31
C ARG A 34 3.59 -0.22 -22.46
N PRO A 35 4.44 0.42 -23.29
CA PRO A 35 4.24 1.83 -23.60
C PRO A 35 2.85 1.97 -24.25
N SER A 36 2.04 2.87 -23.71
CA SER A 36 0.72 3.19 -24.26
C SER A 36 0.86 3.50 -25.76
N GLU A 37 0.30 2.62 -26.61
CA GLU A 37 0.31 2.68 -28.07
C GLU A 37 -0.48 3.88 -28.65
N MET A 38 -0.63 4.97 -27.89
CA MET A 38 -1.48 6.09 -28.27
C MET A 38 -0.74 7.20 -29.06
N HIS A 39 0.55 7.03 -29.36
CA HIS A 39 1.35 7.99 -30.16
C HIS A 39 2.22 7.36 -31.26
N ARG A 40 1.75 6.30 -31.94
CA ARG A 40 2.33 5.90 -33.23
C ARG A 40 1.36 6.17 -34.37
N GLY A 41 1.21 7.46 -34.68
CA GLY A 41 0.78 7.88 -36.00
C GLY A 41 1.97 7.82 -36.96
N GLY A 42 1.96 6.82 -37.84
CA GLY A 42 2.65 6.84 -39.13
C GLY A 42 4.09 6.32 -39.15
N GLY A 43 4.32 5.28 -39.97
CA GLY A 43 5.60 5.01 -40.61
C GLY A 43 6.26 3.69 -40.24
N ASP A 44 6.04 2.73 -41.13
CA ASP A 44 6.95 1.66 -41.57
C ASP A 44 7.39 0.55 -40.61
N GLU A 45 7.01 -0.67 -41.02
CA GLU A 45 7.78 -1.92 -41.04
C GLU A 45 9.02 -1.97 -40.13
N ASP A 46 8.84 -2.49 -38.91
CA ASP A 46 9.94 -3.12 -38.20
C ASP A 46 9.45 -4.43 -37.57
N GLU A 47 10.02 -5.52 -38.06
CA GLU A 47 9.75 -6.89 -37.69
C GLU A 47 10.15 -7.17 -36.23
N GLY A 48 9.34 -7.96 -35.52
CA GLY A 48 9.85 -8.76 -34.40
C GLY A 48 9.86 -8.10 -33.02
N ALA A 49 8.92 -7.21 -32.69
CA ALA A 49 8.62 -6.94 -31.29
C ALA A 49 7.94 -8.18 -30.67
N VAL A 50 8.76 -9.14 -30.23
CA VAL A 50 8.31 -10.23 -29.36
C VAL A 50 7.67 -9.59 -28.15
N ALA A 51 6.34 -9.62 -28.08
CA ALA A 51 5.62 -9.26 -26.87
C ALA A 51 6.18 -10.14 -25.76
N VAL A 52 7.01 -9.56 -24.88
CA VAL A 52 7.52 -10.25 -23.70
C VAL A 52 6.33 -10.34 -22.76
N ASP A 53 5.48 -11.35 -22.98
CA ASP A 53 4.23 -11.57 -22.26
C ASP A 53 4.48 -12.18 -20.87
N ALA A 54 5.76 -12.31 -20.48
CA ALA A 54 6.19 -12.93 -19.24
C ALA A 54 7.09 -11.98 -18.43
N VAL A 55 6.65 -11.65 -17.23
CA VAL A 55 7.46 -10.94 -16.24
C VAL A 55 8.52 -11.89 -15.66
N SER A 56 9.78 -11.47 -15.65
CA SER A 56 10.85 -12.27 -15.04
C SER A 56 10.74 -12.28 -13.50
N PHE A 57 11.17 -13.38 -12.88
CA PHE A 57 11.28 -13.44 -11.42
C PHE A 57 12.26 -12.40 -10.87
N ASP A 58 13.28 -12.01 -11.62
CA ASP A 58 14.19 -10.93 -11.24
C ASP A 58 13.45 -9.59 -11.13
N ALA A 59 12.56 -9.27 -12.08
CA ALA A 59 11.76 -8.06 -12.03
C ALA A 59 10.78 -8.07 -10.84
N LEU A 60 10.13 -9.22 -10.57
CA LEU A 60 9.29 -9.41 -9.39
C LEU A 60 10.08 -9.22 -8.09
N ASN A 61 11.25 -9.85 -7.97
CA ASN A 61 12.09 -9.77 -6.77
C ASN A 61 12.61 -8.36 -6.54
N VAL A 62 12.97 -7.63 -7.59
CA VAL A 62 13.33 -6.21 -7.49
C VAL A 62 12.14 -5.39 -6.98
N ARG A 63 10.94 -5.64 -7.49
CA ARG A 63 9.72 -4.94 -7.04
C ARG A 63 9.38 -5.26 -5.57
N ILE A 64 9.47 -6.52 -5.17
CA ILE A 64 9.28 -6.94 -3.76
C ILE A 64 10.33 -6.30 -2.87
N GLY A 65 11.60 -6.30 -3.27
CA GLY A 65 12.69 -5.68 -2.52
C GLY A 65 12.46 -4.19 -2.31
N ARG A 66 11.94 -3.49 -3.32
CA ARG A 66 11.56 -2.07 -3.22
C ARG A 66 10.38 -1.84 -2.27
N LEU A 67 9.36 -2.70 -2.31
CA LEU A 67 8.23 -2.64 -1.37
C LEU A 67 8.65 -2.90 0.07
N LEU A 68 9.64 -3.75 0.31
CA LEU A 68 10.11 -4.07 1.66
C LEU A 68 11.10 -3.04 2.20
N ALA A 69 11.88 -2.38 1.34
CA ALA A 69 12.95 -1.49 1.76
C ALA A 69 12.51 -0.41 2.78
N PRO A 70 11.39 0.31 2.61
CA PRO A 70 10.95 1.31 3.59
C PRO A 70 10.62 0.75 4.97
N LEU A 71 10.38 -0.55 5.13
CA LEU A 71 10.13 -1.17 6.44
C LEU A 71 11.41 -1.48 7.21
N PHE A 72 12.55 -1.60 6.52
CA PHE A 72 13.83 -2.03 7.11
C PHE A 72 14.91 -0.94 7.08
N LEU A 73 14.78 0.05 6.21
CA LEU A 73 15.72 1.16 6.14
C LEU A 73 15.57 2.07 7.37
N PRO A 74 16.65 2.77 7.78
CA PRO A 74 16.58 3.72 8.88
C PRO A 74 15.50 4.77 8.62
N ASN A 75 14.51 4.83 9.51
CA ASN A 75 13.43 5.81 9.46
C ASN A 75 13.29 6.53 10.79
N TRP A 76 12.74 7.72 10.73
CA TRP A 76 12.25 8.43 11.89
C TRP A 76 10.75 8.24 12.00
N LEU A 77 10.29 7.89 13.20
CA LEU A 77 8.89 7.93 13.56
C LEU A 77 8.48 9.38 13.84
N TYR A 78 7.41 9.82 13.20
CA TYR A 78 6.81 11.13 13.40
C TYR A 78 5.43 10.99 14.05
N GLU A 79 5.06 11.97 14.86
CA GLU A 79 3.66 12.14 15.26
C GLU A 79 2.79 12.30 14.01
N VAL A 80 1.59 11.72 14.04
CA VAL A 80 0.63 11.89 12.95
C VAL A 80 0.35 13.38 12.76
N PRO A 81 0.62 13.95 11.57
CA PRO A 81 0.46 15.36 11.32
C PRO A 81 -0.97 15.82 11.60
N LYS A 82 -1.10 16.94 12.30
CA LYS A 82 -2.39 17.66 12.34
C LYS A 82 -2.60 18.37 11.01
N PRO A 83 -3.84 18.37 10.47
CA PRO A 83 -4.15 19.08 9.25
C PRO A 83 -3.94 20.58 9.40
N LEU A 84 -3.29 21.20 8.41
CA LEU A 84 -3.14 22.64 8.35
C LEU A 84 -4.47 23.27 7.95
N ARG A 85 -5.24 23.77 8.93
CA ARG A 85 -6.55 24.39 8.66
C ARG A 85 -6.38 25.59 7.74
N ASP A 86 -6.98 25.53 6.57
CA ASP A 86 -7.12 26.68 5.69
C ASP A 86 -8.18 27.64 6.26
N LEU A 87 -7.73 28.56 7.10
CA LEU A 87 -8.58 29.59 7.71
C LEU A 87 -9.10 30.63 6.70
N SER A 88 -8.74 30.52 5.41
CA SER A 88 -9.18 31.46 4.37
C SER A 88 -10.70 31.48 4.16
N LYS A 89 -11.41 30.41 4.53
CA LYS A 89 -12.89 30.30 4.40
C LYS A 89 -13.68 30.98 5.53
N ASN A 90 -13.05 31.32 6.66
CA ASN A 90 -13.69 32.00 7.80
C ASN A 90 -13.33 33.50 7.89
N ARG A 91 -13.06 34.14 6.74
CA ARG A 91 -12.57 35.52 6.69
C ARG A 91 -13.71 36.54 6.80
N ILE A 92 -14.45 36.51 7.90
CA ILE A 92 -15.27 37.65 8.32
C ILE A 92 -14.37 38.57 9.15
N ALA A 93 -13.89 39.64 8.51
CA ALA A 93 -13.23 40.82 9.09
C ALA A 93 -12.26 40.59 10.28
N VAL A 94 -11.04 40.09 10.01
CA VAL A 94 -9.98 39.97 11.03
C VAL A 94 -9.07 41.21 11.01
N SER A 95 -8.98 41.90 12.16
CA SER A 95 -8.13 43.07 12.42
C SER A 95 -6.64 42.82 12.16
N GLN A 96 -5.91 43.84 11.68
CA GLN A 96 -4.47 43.78 11.35
C GLN A 96 -3.57 43.31 12.51
N THR A 97 -3.99 43.51 13.76
CA THR A 97 -3.25 43.07 14.95
C THR A 97 -3.22 41.54 15.12
N VAL A 98 -4.25 40.85 14.63
CA VAL A 98 -4.38 39.37 14.70
C VAL A 98 -3.63 38.69 13.55
N LYS A 99 -3.45 39.37 12.40
CA LYS A 99 -2.58 38.89 11.31
C LYS A 99 -1.11 38.78 11.71
N ASN A 100 -0.63 39.67 12.59
CA ASN A 100 0.76 39.64 13.06
C ASN A 100 0.98 38.62 14.19
N LEU A 101 -0.06 38.28 14.97
CA LEU A 101 -0.02 37.18 15.93
C LEU A 101 -0.08 35.80 15.24
N HIS A 102 -0.88 35.64 14.18
CA HIS A 102 -0.92 34.38 13.40
C HIS A 102 0.25 34.19 12.43
N ALA A 103 0.99 35.25 12.09
CA ALA A 103 2.29 35.11 11.42
C ALA A 103 3.38 34.53 12.35
N SER A 104 3.13 34.55 13.67
CA SER A 104 4.04 34.02 14.70
C SER A 104 3.72 32.59 15.14
N GLU A 105 2.57 32.02 14.76
CA GLU A 105 2.38 30.57 14.76
C GLU A 105 3.08 30.03 13.51
N GLU A 106 4.41 29.99 13.56
CA GLU A 106 5.20 29.19 12.64
C GLU A 106 4.51 27.82 12.53
N LYS A 107 4.21 27.42 11.29
CA LYS A 107 3.70 26.09 10.92
C LYS A 107 4.55 25.03 11.63
N GLU A 108 4.10 24.60 12.81
CA GLU A 108 4.93 23.72 13.65
C GLU A 108 5.01 22.37 12.93
N ALA A 109 6.20 22.06 12.43
CA ALA A 109 6.44 20.82 11.71
C ALA A 109 6.12 19.64 12.65
N PRO A 110 5.54 18.53 12.14
CA PRO A 110 5.23 17.37 12.96
C PRO A 110 6.43 16.96 13.81
N ARG A 111 6.18 16.70 15.10
CA ARG A 111 7.26 16.39 16.04
C ARG A 111 7.85 15.03 15.69
N ARG A 112 9.18 15.00 15.59
CA ARG A 112 9.94 13.75 15.50
C ARG A 112 9.94 13.08 16.87
N LEU A 113 9.52 11.82 16.92
CA LEU A 113 9.46 11.05 18.17
C LEU A 113 10.79 10.37 18.43
N ARG A 114 11.14 9.38 17.59
CA ARG A 114 12.32 8.51 17.76
C ARG A 114 12.73 7.87 16.45
N TYR A 115 13.86 7.17 16.44
CA TYR A 115 14.16 6.24 15.35
C TYR A 115 13.13 5.11 15.36
N SER A 116 12.66 4.73 14.18
CA SER A 116 11.73 3.63 14.02
C SER A 116 12.43 2.29 14.19
N SER A 117 11.76 1.36 14.87
CA SER A 117 12.10 -0.06 14.93
C SER A 117 11.03 -0.89 14.20
N SER A 118 11.30 -2.19 14.04
CA SER A 118 10.31 -3.14 13.53
C SER A 118 9.06 -3.23 14.43
N GLU A 119 9.21 -2.99 15.74
CA GLU A 119 8.08 -2.96 16.67
C GLU A 119 7.10 -1.85 16.33
N ASP A 120 7.57 -0.68 15.88
CA ASP A 120 6.68 0.39 15.44
C ASP A 120 5.83 -0.04 14.24
N VAL A 121 6.39 -0.85 13.33
CA VAL A 121 5.65 -1.38 12.17
C VAL A 121 4.58 -2.37 12.61
N ILE A 122 4.91 -3.27 13.54
CA ILE A 122 3.96 -4.25 14.09
C ILE A 122 2.88 -3.57 14.94
N GLU A 123 3.25 -2.63 15.81
CA GLU A 123 2.29 -1.82 16.60
C GLU A 123 1.39 -1.01 15.69
N SER A 124 1.87 -0.62 14.51
CA SER A 124 1.03 0.05 13.54
C SER A 124 0.06 -0.90 12.85
N LEU A 125 0.55 -2.03 12.33
CA LEU A 125 -0.17 -2.85 11.35
C LEU A 125 -0.75 -4.14 11.90
N CYS A 126 -0.41 -4.57 13.12
CA CYS A 126 -0.69 -5.92 13.60
C CYS A 126 -1.10 -5.95 15.09
N LEU A 127 -1.81 -4.92 15.56
CA LEU A 127 -2.33 -4.88 16.94
C LEU A 127 -3.38 -5.95 17.22
N ASP A 128 -4.17 -6.32 16.20
CA ASP A 128 -5.13 -7.40 16.31
C ASP A 128 -4.43 -8.72 15.97
N PRO A 129 -4.33 -9.68 16.93
CA PRO A 129 -3.71 -10.98 16.68
C PRO A 129 -4.38 -11.79 15.57
N ALA A 130 -5.63 -11.47 15.21
CA ALA A 130 -6.32 -12.10 14.10
C ALA A 130 -6.09 -11.39 12.75
N MET A 131 -5.58 -10.15 12.74
CA MET A 131 -5.23 -9.38 11.55
C MET A 131 -3.72 -9.10 11.47
N LYS A 132 -2.93 -10.16 11.31
CA LYS A 132 -1.46 -10.08 11.23
C LYS A 132 -0.92 -9.97 9.80
N PHE A 133 -1.76 -10.23 8.80
CA PHE A 133 -1.39 -10.17 7.40
C PHE A 133 -1.64 -8.76 6.85
N PHE A 134 -0.61 -8.17 6.28
CA PHE A 134 -0.69 -6.86 5.63
C PHE A 134 0.01 -6.91 4.28
N THR A 135 -0.29 -5.93 3.44
CA THR A 135 0.39 -5.74 2.16
C THR A 135 0.75 -4.27 2.02
N GLY A 136 1.38 -3.93 0.90
CA GLY A 136 1.75 -2.55 0.66
C GLY A 136 1.91 -2.24 -0.81
N MET A 137 1.91 -0.95 -1.08
CA MET A 137 2.11 -0.38 -2.40
C MET A 137 3.14 0.74 -2.31
N GLN A 138 3.92 0.91 -3.37
CA GLN A 138 4.90 1.99 -3.47
C GLN A 138 4.65 2.81 -4.71
N LEU A 139 4.68 4.11 -4.51
CA LEU A 139 4.51 5.12 -5.52
C LEU A 139 5.75 6.02 -5.60
N PRO A 140 6.06 6.53 -6.81
CA PRO A 140 5.39 6.19 -8.07
C PRO A 140 5.64 4.71 -8.47
N GLN A 141 4.64 4.07 -9.10
CA GLN A 141 4.84 2.79 -9.78
C GLN A 141 5.82 3.08 -10.91
N GLU A 142 7.02 2.51 -10.83
CA GLU A 142 8.16 2.95 -11.61
C GLU A 142 7.84 3.01 -13.09
N ARG A 143 7.86 4.23 -13.65
CA ARG A 143 7.99 4.41 -15.09
C ARG A 143 9.36 3.90 -15.47
N ILE A 144 9.41 2.65 -15.92
CA ILE A 144 10.61 2.03 -16.46
C ILE A 144 11.08 2.90 -17.63
N THR A 145 12.24 3.54 -17.43
CA THR A 145 13.11 4.18 -18.43
C THR A 145 12.44 5.09 -19.47
N GLY A 146 12.54 6.41 -19.31
CA GLY A 146 12.48 7.33 -20.46
C GLY A 146 11.71 8.64 -20.31
N HIS A 147 10.92 8.86 -19.25
CA HIS A 147 10.23 10.14 -19.06
C HIS A 147 10.88 11.03 -17.98
N ARG A 148 10.98 12.31 -18.34
CA ARG A 148 12.00 13.30 -17.93
C ARG A 148 11.51 14.36 -16.93
N ALA A 149 10.46 14.09 -16.16
CA ALA A 149 9.90 15.06 -15.22
C ALA A 149 10.22 14.66 -13.77
N PRO A 150 10.85 15.54 -12.96
CA PRO A 150 11.01 15.29 -11.53
C PRO A 150 9.63 15.12 -10.90
N THR A 151 9.47 14.11 -10.06
CA THR A 151 8.25 13.96 -9.28
C THR A 151 8.25 15.02 -8.20
N THR A 152 7.15 15.74 -7.99
CA THR A 152 6.98 16.64 -6.85
C THR A 152 6.25 15.91 -5.74
N TRP A 153 6.50 16.26 -4.47
CA TRP A 153 5.78 15.68 -3.32
C TRP A 153 4.26 15.69 -3.54
N SER A 154 3.72 16.77 -4.13
CA SER A 154 2.28 16.96 -4.31
C SER A 154 1.75 15.95 -5.31
N SER A 155 2.49 15.73 -6.40
CA SER A 155 2.12 14.74 -7.41
C SER A 155 2.12 13.31 -6.85
N VAL A 156 3.14 12.96 -6.06
CA VAL A 156 3.27 11.61 -5.48
C VAL A 156 2.22 11.38 -4.40
N LEU A 157 1.99 12.35 -3.52
CA LEU A 157 0.99 12.25 -2.44
C LEU A 157 -0.44 12.26 -2.97
N LEU A 158 -0.75 13.05 -4.00
CA LEU A 158 -2.06 13.02 -4.65
C LEU A 158 -2.31 11.67 -5.32
N GLU A 159 -1.29 11.11 -5.98
CA GLU A 159 -1.40 9.78 -6.57
C GLU A 159 -1.55 8.70 -5.48
N ALA A 160 -0.83 8.84 -4.36
CA ALA A 160 -0.94 7.95 -3.20
C ALA A 160 -2.37 7.87 -2.69
N ILE A 161 -3.05 8.99 -2.54
CA ILE A 161 -4.46 8.99 -2.14
C ILE A 161 -5.35 8.32 -3.19
N ARG A 162 -5.18 8.65 -4.49
CA ARG A 162 -6.00 8.02 -5.55
C ARG A 162 -5.84 6.50 -5.58
N SER A 163 -4.61 6.03 -5.47
CA SER A 163 -4.31 4.59 -5.50
C SER A 163 -4.73 3.88 -4.21
N LEU A 164 -4.70 4.58 -3.07
CA LEU A 164 -5.15 4.04 -1.78
C LEU A 164 -6.64 3.71 -1.80
N ASP A 165 -7.47 4.57 -2.40
CA ASP A 165 -8.90 4.33 -2.58
C ASP A 165 -9.12 3.00 -3.34
N GLY A 166 -8.42 2.79 -4.45
CA GLY A 166 -8.52 1.54 -5.21
C GLY A 166 -7.95 0.31 -4.49
N THR A 167 -6.84 0.45 -3.77
CA THR A 167 -6.10 -0.69 -3.20
C THR A 167 -6.69 -1.21 -1.89
N PHE A 168 -7.14 -0.30 -1.02
CA PHE A 168 -7.51 -0.63 0.35
C PHE A 168 -9.02 -0.48 0.63
N THR A 169 -9.79 0.14 -0.26
CA THR A 169 -11.25 0.35 -0.06
C THR A 169 -12.14 -0.37 -1.07
N CYS A 170 -11.68 -0.63 -2.29
CA CYS A 170 -12.54 -1.24 -3.30
C CYS A 170 -12.73 -2.75 -3.09
N GLU A 171 -14.00 -3.16 -3.07
CA GLU A 171 -14.38 -4.56 -3.25
C GLU A 171 -14.19 -5.06 -4.70
N GLY A 172 -13.83 -4.18 -5.63
CA GLY A 172 -13.53 -4.51 -7.02
C GLY A 172 -12.03 -4.60 -7.27
N VAL A 173 -11.62 -5.69 -7.91
CA VAL A 173 -10.27 -5.98 -8.39
C VAL A 173 -9.65 -4.79 -9.12
N PHE A 174 -8.35 -4.58 -8.90
CA PHE A 174 -7.42 -3.76 -9.67
C PHE A 174 -7.56 -3.96 -11.19
N LEU A 175 -8.47 -3.23 -11.82
CA LEU A 175 -8.55 -3.09 -13.26
C LEU A 175 -8.58 -1.60 -13.61
N ALA A 176 -7.40 -1.06 -13.93
CA ALA A 176 -7.17 0.21 -14.63
C ALA A 176 -7.73 1.52 -13.98
N PRO A 177 -7.16 2.69 -14.30
CA PRO A 177 -7.78 3.96 -13.94
C PRO A 177 -9.15 4.06 -14.66
N PRO A 178 -10.21 4.58 -14.02
CA PRO A 178 -11.50 4.70 -14.66
C PRO A 178 -11.45 5.76 -15.75
N SER A 179 -11.22 5.34 -16.99
CA SER A 179 -11.66 6.09 -18.16
C SER A 179 -13.19 6.05 -18.18
N SER A 180 -13.78 7.16 -17.73
CA SER A 180 -15.11 7.69 -18.06
C SER A 180 -16.27 6.72 -18.27
N SER A 181 -17.34 6.98 -17.50
CA SER A 181 -18.74 6.52 -17.66
C SER A 181 -19.11 5.14 -17.11
N SER A 182 -19.22 5.06 -15.78
CA SER A 182 -20.37 4.38 -15.16
C SER A 182 -20.67 5.01 -13.81
N SER A 183 -21.85 5.62 -13.72
CA SER A 183 -22.45 6.11 -12.50
C SER A 183 -23.00 4.94 -11.66
N SER A 184 -22.86 5.06 -10.33
CA SER A 184 -23.24 4.11 -9.25
C SER A 184 -22.17 3.04 -8.94
N MET A 185 -21.72 2.79 -7.71
CA MET A 185 -22.16 3.22 -6.38
C MET A 185 -21.07 4.04 -5.68
N SER A 186 -21.48 5.11 -5.01
CA SER A 186 -20.66 5.81 -4.03
C SER A 186 -20.49 4.92 -2.79
N CYS A 187 -19.57 3.96 -2.80
CA CYS A 187 -18.99 3.47 -1.56
C CYS A 187 -18.30 4.67 -0.91
N ALA A 188 -18.72 5.01 0.32
CA ALA A 188 -18.14 6.12 1.05
C ALA A 188 -16.60 5.96 1.08
N PRO A 189 -15.81 7.03 0.85
CA PRO A 189 -14.34 6.95 0.76
C PRO A 189 -13.64 6.50 2.06
N PHE A 190 -14.38 6.13 3.10
CA PHE A 190 -13.93 6.18 4.49
C PHE A 190 -14.23 4.91 5.30
N ALA A 191 -14.38 3.77 4.63
CA ALA A 191 -14.31 2.44 5.27
C ALA A 191 -12.89 2.11 5.82
N MET A 192 -12.11 3.13 6.19
CA MET A 192 -10.79 3.03 6.82
C MET A 192 -10.69 3.81 8.12
N ALA A 193 -11.78 4.41 8.62
CA ALA A 193 -11.77 5.10 9.91
C ALA A 193 -11.36 4.18 11.09
N SER A 194 -11.39 2.86 10.89
CA SER A 194 -10.94 1.83 11.85
C SER A 194 -9.66 1.10 11.45
N ARG A 195 -9.02 1.40 10.31
CA ARG A 195 -7.91 0.60 9.78
C ARG A 195 -6.56 1.27 9.97
N SER A 196 -5.62 0.49 10.48
CA SER A 196 -4.21 0.86 10.54
C SER A 196 -3.65 1.06 9.14
N CYS A 197 -3.00 2.21 8.92
CA CYS A 197 -2.28 2.50 7.70
C CYS A 197 -0.96 3.19 8.03
N LEU A 198 0.13 2.53 7.62
CA LEU A 198 1.48 3.04 7.78
C LEU A 198 1.90 3.71 6.47
N TRP A 199 2.31 4.97 6.58
CA TRP A 199 2.88 5.74 5.48
C TRP A 199 4.38 5.87 5.68
N ALA A 200 5.15 5.56 4.65
CA ALA A 200 6.59 5.77 4.62
C ALA A 200 6.94 6.77 3.51
N LEU A 201 7.41 7.95 3.89
CA LEU A 201 7.87 9.01 2.99
C LEU A 201 9.38 8.94 2.85
N ARG A 202 9.86 8.88 1.61
CA ARG A 202 11.28 8.80 1.29
C ARG A 202 11.61 9.63 0.07
N GLY A 203 12.68 10.42 0.16
CA GLY A 203 13.11 11.28 -0.94
C GLY A 203 13.69 12.59 -0.47
N TYR A 204 14.06 13.44 -1.42
CA TYR A 204 14.61 14.77 -1.13
C TYR A 204 13.58 15.64 -0.40
N ASP A 205 14.01 16.36 0.63
CA ASP A 205 13.18 17.24 1.46
C ASP A 205 11.89 16.63 2.06
N ALA A 206 11.81 15.30 2.20
CA ALA A 206 10.66 14.59 2.79
C ALA A 206 10.20 15.18 4.14
N ARG A 207 11.16 15.54 5.01
CA ARG A 207 10.88 16.12 6.32
C ARG A 207 10.24 17.52 6.26
N ARG A 208 10.58 18.32 5.25
CA ARG A 208 10.16 19.73 5.19
C ARG A 208 8.99 19.90 4.23
N GLU A 209 9.20 19.52 2.99
CA GLU A 209 8.22 19.67 1.93
C GLU A 209 7.20 18.53 1.96
N GLY A 210 7.66 17.27 2.02
CA GLY A 210 6.77 16.11 2.07
C GLY A 210 5.78 16.14 3.25
N LEU A 211 6.25 16.44 4.46
CA LEU A 211 5.38 16.58 5.63
C LEU A 211 4.38 17.74 5.51
N ARG A 212 4.83 18.90 5.01
CA ARG A 212 3.97 20.07 4.83
C ARG A 212 2.86 19.77 3.83
N GLU A 213 3.20 19.15 2.71
CA GLU A 213 2.24 18.81 1.67
C GLU A 213 1.28 17.71 2.09
N LEU A 214 1.74 16.74 2.90
CA LEU A 214 0.86 15.77 3.54
C LEU A 214 -0.14 16.46 4.47
N GLN A 215 0.29 17.43 5.29
CA GLN A 215 -0.60 18.21 6.16
C GLN A 215 -1.64 19.03 5.38
N ASP A 216 -1.22 19.68 4.29
CA ASP A 216 -2.10 20.44 3.39
C ASP A 216 -3.11 19.51 2.70
N LEU A 217 -2.64 18.33 2.25
CA LEU A 217 -3.48 17.31 1.62
C LEU A 217 -4.52 16.75 2.60
N MET A 218 -4.10 16.44 3.83
CA MET A 218 -5.01 16.04 4.91
C MET A 218 -6.09 17.09 5.09
N ALA A 219 -5.72 18.36 5.24
CA ALA A 219 -6.67 19.46 5.44
C ALA A 219 -7.66 19.63 4.29
N SER A 220 -7.23 19.41 3.05
CA SER A 220 -8.11 19.47 1.88
C SER A 220 -9.16 18.35 1.82
N ARG A 221 -8.90 17.21 2.49
CA ARG A 221 -9.71 15.98 2.41
C ARG A 221 -10.51 15.66 3.67
N LEU A 222 -10.10 16.21 4.82
CA LEU A 222 -10.79 16.05 6.10
C LEU A 222 -12.20 16.64 6.25
N PRO A 223 -12.72 17.55 5.40
CA PRO A 223 -14.10 18.05 5.57
C PRO A 223 -15.16 16.93 5.54
N ASP A 224 -14.87 15.79 4.90
CA ASP A 224 -15.84 14.72 4.63
C ASP A 224 -15.53 13.38 5.35
N GLY A 225 -14.43 13.27 6.11
CA GLY A 225 -14.04 12.01 6.76
C GLY A 225 -12.65 11.97 7.40
N ALA A 226 -12.27 10.82 7.98
CA ALA A 226 -10.97 10.59 8.59
C ALA A 226 -9.88 10.29 7.53
N PHE A 227 -8.69 10.87 7.70
CA PHE A 227 -7.54 10.59 6.81
C PHE A 227 -6.87 9.26 7.22
N PRO A 228 -6.60 8.33 6.29
CA PRO A 228 -6.11 6.99 6.59
C PRO A 228 -4.60 6.99 6.87
N LEU A 229 -4.20 7.57 8.00
CA LEU A 229 -2.83 7.65 8.48
C LEU A 229 -2.80 7.40 9.98
N THR A 230 -2.30 6.25 10.38
CA THR A 230 -2.08 5.92 11.80
C THR A 230 -0.62 6.10 12.20
N THR A 231 0.30 5.81 11.28
CA THR A 231 1.74 5.87 11.55
C THR A 231 2.48 6.48 10.38
N LEU A 232 3.43 7.35 10.69
CA LEU A 232 4.24 8.06 9.71
C LEU A 232 5.73 7.79 9.93
N LEU A 233 6.34 7.12 8.96
CA LEU A 233 7.77 6.94 8.85
C LEU A 233 8.32 7.93 7.82
N VAL A 234 9.41 8.60 8.18
CA VAL A 234 10.12 9.49 7.25
C VAL A 234 11.60 9.14 7.26
N SER A 235 12.11 8.78 6.09
CA SER A 235 13.51 8.42 5.92
C SER A 235 14.39 9.69 5.93
N PRO A 236 15.49 9.74 6.70
CA PRO A 236 16.42 10.86 6.67
C PRO A 236 17.21 10.83 5.36
N SER A 237 16.93 11.80 4.48
CA SER A 237 17.62 12.16 3.23
C SER A 237 18.78 11.26 2.80
N GLU A 238 18.53 10.43 1.77
CA GLU A 238 19.61 9.93 0.92
C GLU A 238 19.95 11.00 -0.11
N LYS A 239 21.08 11.67 0.08
CA LYS A 239 21.70 12.42 -1.02
C LYS A 239 22.15 11.36 -2.04
N ASN A 240 21.51 11.35 -3.19
CA ASN A 240 21.64 10.28 -4.19
C ASN A 240 22.98 10.42 -4.94
N ASP A 241 24.08 10.02 -4.30
CA ASP A 241 25.41 10.06 -4.91
C ASP A 241 25.52 8.95 -5.97
N ASN A 242 25.51 9.39 -7.25
CA ASN A 242 26.09 8.76 -8.44
C ASN A 242 25.20 8.01 -9.47
N THR A 243 23.89 7.79 -9.28
CA THR A 243 23.05 7.11 -10.32
C THR A 243 21.64 7.74 -10.52
N TRP A 244 21.57 9.06 -10.46
CA TRP A 244 20.35 9.88 -10.39
C TRP A 244 19.37 9.83 -11.59
N TYR A 245 19.74 9.27 -12.74
CA TYR A 245 18.87 9.22 -13.92
C TYR A 245 17.89 8.03 -13.95
N ALA A 246 17.92 7.14 -12.95
CA ALA A 246 17.15 5.89 -12.95
C ALA A 246 16.23 5.67 -11.74
N ARG A 247 16.14 6.61 -10.79
CA ARG A 247 15.26 6.51 -9.61
C ARG A 247 14.41 7.77 -9.45
N THR A 248 13.20 7.64 -8.90
CA THR A 248 12.31 8.77 -8.64
C THR A 248 12.74 9.56 -7.41
N ASP A 249 12.70 10.89 -7.49
CA ASP A 249 13.24 11.79 -6.45
C ASP A 249 12.45 11.72 -5.13
N HIS A 250 11.17 11.35 -5.23
CA HIS A 250 10.24 11.19 -4.12
C HIS A 250 9.44 9.91 -4.26
N GLU A 251 9.31 9.20 -3.14
CA GLU A 251 8.62 7.93 -3.00
C GLU A 251 7.73 7.93 -1.77
N VAL A 252 6.55 7.34 -1.92
CA VAL A 252 5.59 7.10 -0.83
C VAL A 252 5.25 5.62 -0.86
N SER A 253 5.41 4.95 0.28
CA SER A 253 4.95 3.58 0.46
C SER A 253 3.83 3.54 1.48
N LEU A 254 2.77 2.81 1.15
CA LEU A 254 1.58 2.66 1.97
C LEU A 254 1.46 1.19 2.35
N TYR A 255 1.24 0.91 3.62
CA TYR A 255 1.03 -0.43 4.13
C TYR A 255 -0.24 -0.50 4.96
N GLY A 256 -0.94 -1.62 4.85
CA GLY A 256 -2.21 -1.81 5.55
C GLY A 256 -2.87 -3.15 5.23
N HIS A 257 -4.04 -3.34 5.81
CA HIS A 257 -4.91 -4.48 5.52
C HIS A 257 -5.76 -4.18 4.28
N ALA A 258 -5.48 -4.92 3.21
CA ALA A 258 -6.20 -4.77 1.94
C ALA A 258 -7.20 -5.92 1.74
N PRO A 259 -8.38 -5.68 1.12
CA PRO A 259 -9.38 -6.71 0.82
C PRO A 259 -8.85 -7.89 0.00
N ILE A 260 -7.77 -7.71 -0.77
CA ILE A 260 -7.13 -8.80 -1.50
C ILE A 260 -6.64 -9.93 -0.58
N ILE A 261 -6.23 -9.63 0.65
CA ILE A 261 -5.71 -10.61 1.59
C ILE A 261 -6.76 -11.68 1.93
N PRO A 262 -7.93 -11.35 2.54
CA PRO A 262 -8.94 -12.36 2.84
C PRO A 262 -9.47 -13.04 1.58
N ARG A 263 -9.55 -12.34 0.45
CA ARG A 263 -10.03 -12.91 -0.83
C ARG A 263 -9.09 -13.97 -1.38
N SER A 264 -7.80 -13.67 -1.46
CA SER A 264 -6.80 -14.61 -1.93
C SER A 264 -6.67 -15.82 -1.00
N ILE A 265 -6.81 -15.62 0.32
CA ILE A 265 -6.87 -16.72 1.28
C ILE A 265 -8.12 -17.56 1.02
N ALA A 266 -9.31 -16.96 0.94
CA ALA A 266 -10.56 -17.67 0.70
C ALA A 266 -10.57 -18.44 -0.62
N GLU A 267 -10.06 -17.85 -1.71
CA GLU A 267 -9.93 -18.53 -3.00
C GLU A 267 -9.00 -19.74 -2.90
N ALA A 268 -7.86 -19.59 -2.22
CA ALA A 268 -6.95 -20.70 -2.01
C ALA A 268 -7.58 -21.79 -1.13
N LEU A 269 -8.31 -21.43 -0.08
CA LEU A 269 -8.99 -22.38 0.80
C LEU A 269 -10.04 -23.19 0.06
N ARG A 270 -10.87 -22.58 -0.80
CA ARG A 270 -11.83 -23.31 -1.64
C ARG A 270 -11.14 -24.36 -2.52
N LYS A 271 -10.00 -24.02 -3.13
CA LYS A 271 -9.19 -24.97 -3.90
C LYS A 271 -8.64 -26.11 -3.02
N VAL A 272 -8.25 -25.82 -1.78
CA VAL A 272 -7.79 -26.84 -0.84
C VAL A 272 -8.95 -27.74 -0.40
N GLU A 273 -10.14 -27.19 -0.12
CA GLU A 273 -11.34 -27.96 0.21
C GLU A 273 -11.67 -28.99 -0.86
N ASP A 274 -11.67 -28.56 -2.12
CA ASP A 274 -11.95 -29.46 -3.24
C ASP A 274 -10.92 -30.59 -3.32
N GLN A 275 -9.63 -30.30 -3.12
CA GLN A 275 -8.57 -31.31 -3.10
C GLN A 275 -8.70 -32.27 -1.91
N VAL A 276 -9.00 -31.77 -0.71
CA VAL A 276 -9.17 -32.59 0.51
C VAL A 276 -10.42 -33.47 0.39
N ARG A 277 -11.52 -32.96 -0.20
CA ARG A 277 -12.77 -33.70 -0.41
C ARG A 277 -12.57 -34.95 -1.27
N VAL A 278 -11.77 -34.84 -2.33
CA VAL A 278 -11.47 -35.98 -3.23
C VAL A 278 -10.26 -36.80 -2.79
N GLY A 279 -9.64 -36.46 -1.65
CA GLY A 279 -8.45 -37.15 -1.15
C GLY A 279 -7.18 -36.90 -1.99
N ALA A 280 -7.16 -35.87 -2.83
CA ALA A 280 -6.03 -35.58 -3.71
C ALA A 280 -4.80 -35.18 -2.90
N PHE A 281 -3.64 -35.77 -3.24
CA PHE A 281 -2.33 -35.46 -2.66
C PHE A 281 -2.17 -35.68 -1.14
N ILE A 282 -3.22 -36.09 -0.40
CA ILE A 282 -3.18 -36.29 1.06
C ILE A 282 -2.09 -37.29 1.47
N HIS A 283 -1.97 -38.40 0.74
CA HIS A 283 -0.96 -39.43 0.99
C HIS A 283 0.49 -38.91 0.95
N HIS A 284 0.76 -37.81 0.23
CA HIS A 284 2.09 -37.18 0.25
C HIS A 284 2.38 -36.50 1.59
N PHE A 285 1.36 -35.94 2.25
CA PHE A 285 1.48 -35.28 3.56
C PHE A 285 1.51 -36.29 4.70
N GLU A 286 0.68 -37.34 4.62
CA GLU A 286 0.63 -38.41 5.63
C GLU A 286 1.98 -39.13 5.76
N ARG A 287 2.72 -39.30 4.66
CA ARG A 287 4.07 -39.88 4.67
C ARG A 287 5.05 -39.09 5.55
N TYR A 288 4.79 -37.80 5.78
CA TYR A 288 5.58 -36.93 6.65
C TYR A 288 4.89 -36.64 7.99
N GLY A 289 3.88 -37.43 8.36
CA GLY A 289 3.19 -37.31 9.65
C GLY A 289 2.15 -36.19 9.71
N VAL A 290 1.75 -35.61 8.58
CA VAL A 290 0.67 -34.63 8.52
C VAL A 290 -0.62 -35.34 8.12
N GLU A 291 -1.49 -35.55 9.10
CA GLU A 291 -2.78 -36.20 8.90
C GLU A 291 -3.77 -35.28 8.20
N LYS A 292 -4.77 -35.87 7.53
CA LYS A 292 -5.88 -35.10 6.92
C LYS A 292 -6.55 -34.15 7.91
N ALA A 293 -6.75 -34.60 9.15
CA ALA A 293 -7.36 -33.80 10.21
C ALA A 293 -6.57 -32.50 10.49
N THR A 294 -5.24 -32.54 10.42
CA THR A 294 -4.38 -31.36 10.58
C THR A 294 -4.58 -30.36 9.44
N ILE A 295 -4.79 -30.84 8.20
CA ILE A 295 -5.09 -29.97 7.05
C ILE A 295 -6.46 -29.31 7.23
N GLU A 296 -7.47 -30.08 7.66
CA GLU A 296 -8.82 -29.58 7.92
C GLU A 296 -8.83 -28.55 9.07
N GLU A 297 -8.07 -28.78 10.15
CA GLU A 297 -7.90 -27.82 11.24
C GLU A 297 -7.23 -26.52 10.76
N ALA A 298 -6.15 -26.61 9.98
CA ALA A 298 -5.47 -25.45 9.41
C ALA A 298 -6.43 -24.62 8.54
N MET A 299 -7.31 -25.28 7.78
CA MET A 299 -8.32 -24.59 6.97
C MET A 299 -9.37 -23.88 7.82
N MET A 300 -9.88 -24.52 8.88
CA MET A 300 -10.82 -23.87 9.81
C MET A 300 -10.22 -22.61 10.41
N LYS A 301 -8.97 -22.68 10.91
CA LYS A 301 -8.25 -21.51 11.43
C LYS A 301 -8.15 -20.38 10.41
N LEU A 302 -7.93 -20.69 9.14
CA LEU A 302 -7.82 -19.67 8.11
C LEU A 302 -9.18 -19.11 7.68
N TRP A 303 -10.25 -19.90 7.70
CA TRP A 303 -11.61 -19.36 7.52
C TRP A 303 -12.01 -18.39 8.64
N ASP A 304 -11.64 -18.67 9.89
CA ASP A 304 -11.83 -17.70 10.99
C ASP A 304 -11.05 -16.40 10.74
N THR A 305 -9.86 -16.52 10.17
CA THR A 305 -9.05 -15.35 9.79
C THR A 305 -9.77 -14.55 8.70
N VAL A 306 -10.21 -15.20 7.62
CA VAL A 306 -11.00 -14.56 6.55
C VAL A 306 -12.22 -13.85 7.12
N ALA A 307 -12.98 -14.51 7.99
CA ALA A 307 -14.17 -13.93 8.62
C ALA A 307 -13.83 -12.71 9.48
N THR A 308 -12.67 -12.71 10.16
CA THR A 308 -12.23 -11.56 10.97
C THR A 308 -11.89 -10.35 10.10
N TYR A 309 -11.21 -10.57 8.98
CA TYR A 309 -10.98 -9.52 8.00
C TYR A 309 -12.30 -9.03 7.38
N ASP A 310 -13.20 -9.92 6.97
CA ASP A 310 -14.48 -9.50 6.36
C ASP A 310 -15.36 -8.71 7.34
N ALA A 311 -15.38 -9.11 8.62
CA ALA A 311 -16.07 -8.34 9.66
C ALA A 311 -15.46 -6.93 9.81
N SER A 312 -14.13 -6.81 9.79
CA SER A 312 -13.48 -5.50 9.82
C SER A 312 -13.69 -4.68 8.55
N LEU A 313 -14.01 -5.33 7.40
CA LEU A 313 -14.41 -4.65 6.17
C LEU A 313 -15.84 -4.10 6.22
N ILE A 314 -16.76 -4.79 6.89
CA ILE A 314 -18.19 -4.44 6.94
C ILE A 314 -18.49 -3.37 8.00
N TYR A 315 -17.76 -3.38 9.11
CA TYR A 315 -17.98 -2.47 10.25
C TYR A 315 -17.08 -1.21 10.23
N SER A 316 -16.33 -1.00 9.15
CA SER A 316 -15.50 0.19 8.89
C SER A 316 -16.20 1.17 7.97
#